data_AF-A0A836Q764-F1
#
_entry.id   AF-A0A836Q764-F1
#
_cell.length_a   1.000
_cell.length_b   1.000
_cell.length_c   1.000
_cell.angle_alpha   90.00
_cell.angle_beta   90.00
_cell.angle_gamma   90.00
#
_symmetry.space_group_name_H-M   'P 1'
#
loop_
_entity.id
_entity.type
_entity.pdbx_description
1 polymer ?
#
loop_
_entity_poly.entity_id
_entity_poly.type
_entity_poly.pdbx_seq_one_letter_code
_entity_poly.pdbx_strand_id
1 'polypeptide(L)'
;MPSDRNTQSRSENTENRETRERRSDASSALSSDVSGEEMTNLTRNRNNSNRKDSDTVALFGGLELFDSDNAGIATQTPTESHINTPTPAATLTNAQFATRAEAIFDRIDGNDDDWMSAEELAAAVQNRDFQGEDAQVVAALYASRNTMQMLSRDEWSTLDDDGVTRADLQAFGRQTSAREATSPAIDLLRGETNFNRFDTDRDGYIARTELDAARQNAGLSEADRTNLQRLNDNFNNIVGASNDEWGFDGRISTADVTEYWNQTYQSIAGQTETQVSNTMSRTRESQYNHLNSRLFATPDDPLLSISPDAVVQGTIGDCYYLAAVSSLAASNPQAIRDMIRDNGNGTYTVTFPGDTANPVTINGPTDAERGLYNGGHKYGTWAGILERAFGQYQSEHANLVRRARVSWESGGNIPTEYAGASGQTSWTTELLTGRSTETISASNSELATRLERAIDSNSAITAGINPRLFSNTSTDGYPTRHAYSIIDFEPDGQGGGMVTVRNPWGQNDSSTSGTTRISLQQFQNNFSDVTFEVPA
;
A
#
# COMPACT_ATOMS: atom_id res chain seq x y z
N MET A 1 57.93 -59.19 -7.22
CA MET A 1 58.86 -58.33 -6.46
C MET A 1 58.47 -56.88 -6.69
N PRO A 2 58.47 -56.02 -5.67
CA PRO A 2 57.52 -56.04 -4.55
C PRO A 2 56.80 -54.66 -4.46
N SER A 3 55.86 -54.36 -3.56
CA SER A 3 55.28 -55.04 -2.39
C SER A 3 53.99 -54.32 -1.97
N ASP A 4 53.04 -55.09 -1.40
CA ASP A 4 52.21 -54.76 -0.22
C ASP A 4 51.30 -53.50 -0.22
N ARG A 5 50.08 -53.51 0.37
CA ARG A 5 49.47 -54.48 1.30
C ARG A 5 47.94 -54.32 1.39
N ASN A 6 47.24 -55.41 1.74
CA ASN A 6 46.08 -55.54 2.66
C ASN A 6 44.86 -54.57 2.58
N THR A 7 43.61 -54.98 2.81
CA THR A 7 43.03 -56.28 3.28
C THR A 7 41.50 -56.32 3.05
N GLN A 8 40.97 -57.53 2.77
CA GLN A 8 39.82 -58.22 3.43
C GLN A 8 38.70 -57.41 4.13
N SER A 9 37.44 -57.86 4.25
CA SER A 9 36.61 -58.97 3.70
C SER A 9 35.19 -58.77 4.29
N ARG A 10 34.08 -58.81 3.53
CA ARG A 10 33.34 -60.00 3.09
C ARG A 10 32.89 -60.97 4.20
N SER A 11 31.58 -60.97 4.49
CA SER A 11 30.73 -62.16 4.70
C SER A 11 29.26 -61.71 4.55
N GLU A 12 28.58 -62.03 3.45
CA GLU A 12 27.83 -63.29 3.19
C GLU A 12 26.42 -63.24 3.80
N ASN A 13 25.37 -63.20 2.96
CA ASN A 13 24.70 -64.34 2.30
C ASN A 13 24.04 -65.30 3.29
N THR A 14 22.70 -65.44 3.21
CA THR A 14 22.04 -66.66 2.67
C THR A 14 20.52 -66.50 2.65
N GLU A 15 19.89 -66.91 1.53
CA GLU A 15 18.60 -67.64 1.45
C GLU A 15 17.29 -66.99 1.99
N ASN A 16 16.07 -67.27 1.53
CA ASN A 16 15.48 -68.10 0.45
C ASN A 16 14.34 -67.26 -0.20
N ARG A 17 14.13 -67.26 -1.51
CA ARG A 17 13.37 -68.23 -2.33
C ARG A 17 11.88 -68.36 -1.97
N GLU A 18 11.02 -68.12 -2.96
CA GLU A 18 9.59 -68.54 -3.08
C GLU A 18 8.59 -67.96 -2.03
N THR A 19 7.59 -67.15 -2.38
CA THR A 19 6.47 -67.48 -3.31
C THR A 19 5.57 -66.28 -3.66
N ARG A 20 4.75 -66.49 -4.71
CA ARG A 20 3.44 -65.85 -5.04
C ARG A 20 3.37 -64.51 -5.77
N GLU A 21 3.04 -64.67 -7.06
CA GLU A 21 2.29 -63.74 -7.90
C GLU A 21 0.98 -63.22 -7.26
N ARG A 22 0.71 -61.93 -7.49
CA ARG A 22 -0.57 -61.38 -8.01
C ARG A 22 -0.16 -60.23 -8.95
N ARG A 23 -0.22 -60.37 -10.28
CA ARG A 23 -1.39 -60.09 -11.14
C ARG A 23 -2.14 -58.83 -10.69
N SER A 24 -2.07 -57.70 -11.41
CA SER A 24 -2.70 -57.44 -12.73
C SER A 24 -4.17 -57.83 -12.75
N ASP A 25 -5.08 -56.85 -12.72
CA ASP A 25 -6.35 -56.83 -13.47
C ASP A 25 -7.16 -55.55 -13.19
N ALA A 26 -8.06 -55.22 -14.12
CA ALA A 26 -9.10 -54.18 -14.12
C ALA A 26 -8.63 -52.69 -14.03
N SER A 27 -8.89 -51.80 -14.99
CA SER A 27 -9.65 -51.84 -16.26
C SER A 27 -11.16 -52.17 -16.18
N SER A 28 -11.97 -51.20 -16.61
CA SER A 28 -13.40 -51.29 -17.00
C SER A 28 -14.46 -51.68 -15.95
N ALA A 29 -15.26 -50.69 -15.57
CA ALA A 29 -16.74 -50.73 -15.58
C ALA A 29 -17.22 -49.28 -15.84
N LEU A 30 -17.66 -48.98 -17.07
CA LEU A 30 -19.07 -48.80 -17.48
C LEU A 30 -19.68 -47.51 -16.89
N SER A 31 -19.99 -46.47 -17.68
CA SER A 31 -21.01 -46.38 -18.77
C SER A 31 -22.42 -46.69 -18.24
N SER A 32 -23.48 -45.93 -18.55
CA SER A 32 -23.67 -44.82 -19.50
C SER A 32 -24.38 -43.62 -18.81
N ASP A 33 -24.80 -42.52 -19.43
CA ASP A 33 -24.94 -42.17 -20.86
C ASP A 33 -24.80 -40.64 -21.10
N VAL A 34 -24.46 -40.23 -22.32
CA VAL A 34 -24.66 -38.86 -22.84
C VAL A 34 -25.06 -38.95 -24.32
N SER A 35 -26.36 -39.11 -24.56
CA SER A 35 -26.95 -38.94 -25.89
C SER A 35 -26.94 -37.46 -26.26
N GLY A 36 -26.34 -37.11 -27.40
CA GLY A 36 -26.28 -35.72 -27.85
C GLY A 36 -27.62 -35.22 -28.35
N GLU A 37 -28.25 -34.31 -27.61
CA GLU A 37 -29.32 -33.42 -28.11
C GLU A 37 -29.56 -32.25 -27.12
N GLU A 38 -28.67 -31.24 -27.10
CA GLU A 38 -29.03 -29.87 -26.67
C GLU A 38 -27.99 -28.78 -27.05
N MET A 39 -27.26 -28.98 -28.16
CA MET A 39 -26.33 -27.98 -28.69
C MET A 39 -27.02 -26.88 -29.53
N THR A 40 -28.15 -26.34 -29.06
CA THR A 40 -28.85 -25.18 -29.64
C THR A 40 -29.78 -24.50 -28.62
N ASN A 41 -29.30 -23.47 -27.92
CA ASN A 41 -30.11 -22.31 -27.46
C ASN A 41 -29.30 -21.24 -26.69
N LEU A 42 -28.25 -20.69 -27.31
CA LEU A 42 -27.60 -19.45 -26.82
C LEU A 42 -27.51 -18.38 -27.93
N THR A 43 -28.60 -18.17 -28.66
CA THR A 43 -28.76 -16.97 -29.52
C THR A 43 -30.23 -16.60 -29.70
N ARG A 44 -30.80 -15.85 -28.73
CA ARG A 44 -31.91 -14.87 -28.85
C ARG A 44 -32.56 -14.57 -27.49
N ASN A 45 -32.03 -13.59 -26.77
CA ASN A 45 -32.76 -12.32 -26.61
C ASN A 45 -31.82 -11.22 -26.12
N ARG A 46 -31.71 -10.17 -26.94
CA ARG A 46 -31.11 -8.88 -26.57
C ARG A 46 -32.19 -7.99 -25.94
N ASN A 47 -31.75 -6.94 -25.25
CA ASN A 47 -32.53 -5.81 -24.70
C ASN A 47 -33.39 -6.20 -23.47
N ASN A 48 -33.28 -5.55 -22.30
CA ASN A 48 -33.01 -4.13 -22.10
C ASN A 48 -32.70 -3.80 -20.62
N SER A 49 -31.49 -3.35 -20.30
CA SER A 49 -31.21 -2.49 -19.13
C SER A 49 -29.76 -2.00 -19.14
N ASN A 50 -29.55 -0.77 -19.61
CA ASN A 50 -28.28 -0.05 -19.43
C ASN A 50 -28.08 0.27 -17.94
N ARG A 51 -26.92 -0.09 -17.39
CA ARG A 51 -26.22 0.72 -16.39
C ARG A 51 -24.72 0.56 -16.58
N LYS A 52 -23.98 1.66 -16.39
CA LYS A 52 -22.53 1.71 -16.56
C LYS A 52 -21.87 0.99 -15.38
N ASP A 53 -20.98 0.06 -15.68
CA ASP A 53 -19.98 -0.46 -14.75
C ASP A 53 -18.65 -0.57 -15.51
N SER A 54 -17.82 0.46 -15.39
CA SER A 54 -16.49 0.53 -16.02
C SER A 54 -15.58 1.48 -15.24
N ASP A 55 -15.40 1.21 -13.94
CA ASP A 55 -14.43 1.89 -13.08
C ASP A 55 -13.81 0.88 -12.11
N THR A 56 -12.59 0.41 -12.44
CA THR A 56 -11.74 -0.34 -11.52
C THR A 56 -10.33 0.27 -11.55
N VAL A 57 -10.25 1.53 -11.15
CA VAL A 57 -8.98 2.28 -11.05
C VAL A 57 -8.37 2.07 -9.66
N ALA A 58 -7.03 1.99 -9.61
CA ALA A 58 -6.28 1.77 -8.37
C ALA A 58 -6.61 2.84 -7.31
N LEU A 59 -7.04 2.39 -6.13
CA LEU A 59 -7.53 3.27 -5.07
C LEU A 59 -6.39 3.85 -4.21
N PHE A 60 -5.62 4.78 -4.77
CA PHE A 60 -4.78 5.71 -4.01
C PHE A 60 -5.20 7.14 -4.36
N GLY A 61 -6.11 7.70 -3.55
CA GLY A 61 -6.62 9.05 -3.75
C GLY A 61 -5.52 10.10 -3.56
N GLY A 62 -5.30 10.94 -4.57
CA GLY A 62 -4.39 12.07 -4.47
C GLY A 62 -4.94 13.16 -3.53
N LEU A 63 -4.08 13.76 -2.72
CA LEU A 63 -4.42 14.99 -2.00
C LEU A 63 -4.43 16.15 -2.99
N GLU A 64 -5.60 16.77 -3.21
CA GLU A 64 -5.66 18.09 -3.84
C GLU A 64 -5.29 19.18 -2.83
N LEU A 65 -4.30 20.00 -3.22
CA LEU A 65 -3.86 21.18 -2.47
C LEU A 65 -4.83 22.34 -2.76
N PHE A 66 -5.45 22.89 -1.71
CA PHE A 66 -6.11 24.19 -1.79
C PHE A 66 -5.37 25.23 -0.96
N ASP A 67 -4.90 26.27 -1.63
CA ASP A 67 -4.38 27.48 -1.01
C ASP A 67 -4.97 28.70 -1.74
N SER A 68 -5.86 29.44 -1.08
CA SER A 68 -6.05 30.89 -1.26
C SER A 68 -7.19 31.45 -0.40
N ASP A 69 -6.88 32.57 0.24
CA ASP A 69 -7.77 33.67 0.61
C ASP A 69 -8.99 33.42 1.51
N ASN A 70 -8.86 33.87 2.77
CA ASN A 70 -9.88 34.78 3.29
C ASN A 70 -9.25 35.90 4.14
N ALA A 71 -9.66 37.14 3.87
CA ALA A 71 -9.01 38.33 4.41
C ALA A 71 -9.75 38.92 5.61
N GLY A 72 -9.00 39.18 6.69
CA GLY A 72 -9.27 40.25 7.65
C GLY A 72 -10.21 39.93 8.82
N ILE A 73 -9.63 39.87 10.02
CA ILE A 73 -9.98 40.70 11.18
C ILE A 73 -8.75 40.68 12.12
N ALA A 74 -8.33 41.86 12.59
CA ALA A 74 -7.13 42.00 13.39
C ALA A 74 -7.44 42.24 14.88
N THR A 75 -6.81 41.47 15.78
CA THR A 75 -6.46 41.94 17.14
C THR A 75 -5.28 41.19 17.76
N GLN A 76 -4.19 41.93 17.99
CA GLN A 76 -3.23 41.83 19.11
C GLN A 76 -2.41 40.54 19.29
N THR A 77 -1.13 40.63 18.90
CA THR A 77 -0.04 39.70 19.22
C THR A 77 0.46 39.81 20.66
N PRO A 78 0.72 38.67 21.33
CA PRO A 78 1.83 38.50 22.25
C PRO A 78 3.11 38.18 21.47
N THR A 79 4.27 38.61 21.94
CA THR A 79 5.58 38.31 21.33
C THR A 79 5.94 36.83 21.44
N GLU A 80 5.85 36.09 20.33
CA GLU A 80 6.46 34.76 20.22
C GLU A 80 7.98 34.88 20.06
N SER A 81 8.71 34.01 20.76
CA SER A 81 10.13 33.81 20.50
C SER A 81 10.29 33.12 19.16
N HIS A 82 10.98 33.75 18.20
CA HIS A 82 11.36 33.11 16.94
C HIS A 82 12.33 31.94 17.21
N ILE A 83 11.76 30.75 17.41
CA ILE A 83 12.46 29.50 17.20
C ILE A 83 12.68 29.43 15.68
N ASN A 84 13.94 29.43 15.24
CA ASN A 84 14.29 29.12 13.85
C ASN A 84 13.95 27.64 13.61
N THR A 85 12.71 27.38 13.25
CA THR A 85 12.23 26.07 12.76
C THR A 85 12.82 25.83 11.38
N PRO A 86 13.66 24.79 11.18
CA PRO A 86 14.15 24.46 9.85
C PRO A 86 12.96 24.04 8.98
N THR A 87 12.66 24.83 7.94
CA THR A 87 11.65 24.47 6.94
C THR A 87 12.05 23.13 6.31
N PRO A 88 11.15 22.13 6.32
CA PRO A 88 11.40 20.87 5.61
C PRO A 88 11.66 21.14 4.13
N ALA A 89 12.42 20.26 3.50
CA ALA A 89 12.57 20.31 2.05
C ALA A 89 11.21 20.19 1.34
N ALA A 90 11.13 20.75 0.13
CA ALA A 90 9.97 20.51 -0.72
C ALA A 90 9.84 19.00 -1.04
N THR A 91 8.65 18.57 -1.45
CA THR A 91 8.54 17.25 -2.08
C THR A 91 9.29 17.33 -3.42
N LEU A 92 10.24 16.42 -3.65
CA LEU A 92 10.92 16.33 -4.93
C LEU A 92 9.91 16.01 -6.05
N THR A 93 10.12 16.54 -7.26
CA THR A 93 9.47 15.98 -8.46
C THR A 93 10.11 14.66 -8.85
N ASN A 94 9.44 13.85 -9.66
CA ASN A 94 10.02 12.60 -10.17
C ASN A 94 11.31 12.85 -10.99
N ALA A 95 11.42 13.98 -11.70
CA ALA A 95 12.66 14.36 -12.39
C ALA A 95 13.80 14.70 -11.41
N GLN A 96 13.49 15.42 -10.32
CA GLN A 96 14.47 15.71 -9.26
C GLN A 96 14.89 14.46 -8.49
N PHE A 97 13.96 13.53 -8.25
CA PHE A 97 14.23 12.22 -7.67
C PHE A 97 15.30 11.46 -8.46
N ALA A 98 15.15 11.32 -9.79
CA ALA A 98 16.11 10.59 -10.61
C ALA A 98 17.53 11.17 -10.48
N THR A 99 17.65 12.50 -10.62
CA THR A 99 18.92 13.21 -10.48
C THR A 99 19.54 13.04 -9.09
N ARG A 100 18.72 13.06 -8.03
CA ARG A 100 19.22 12.92 -6.66
C ARG A 100 19.54 11.47 -6.29
N ALA A 101 18.82 10.49 -6.84
CA ALA A 101 19.11 9.07 -6.72
C ALA A 101 20.48 8.74 -7.33
N GLU A 102 20.77 9.22 -8.56
CA GLU A 102 22.10 9.08 -9.16
C GLU A 102 23.20 9.76 -8.29
N ALA A 103 22.89 10.92 -7.69
CA ALA A 103 23.84 11.64 -6.84
C ALA A 103 24.11 11.01 -5.46
N ILE A 104 23.28 10.05 -5.01
CA ILE A 104 23.49 9.30 -3.76
C ILE A 104 23.71 7.80 -3.99
N PHE A 105 23.82 7.36 -5.24
CA PHE A 105 23.97 5.95 -5.63
C PHE A 105 25.12 5.28 -4.87
N ASP A 106 26.33 5.84 -4.98
CA ASP A 106 27.58 5.38 -4.34
C ASP A 106 27.58 5.53 -2.79
N ARG A 107 26.46 5.96 -2.18
CA ARG A 107 26.24 5.94 -0.72
C ARG A 107 25.28 4.83 -0.29
N ILE A 108 24.56 4.24 -1.24
CA ILE A 108 23.58 3.16 -1.06
C ILE A 108 24.21 1.84 -1.51
N ASP A 109 24.72 1.79 -2.75
CA ASP A 109 25.67 0.76 -3.18
C ASP A 109 26.87 0.81 -2.23
N GLY A 110 26.99 -0.23 -1.41
CA GLY A 110 27.98 -0.34 -0.35
C GLY A 110 29.06 -1.37 -0.65
N ASN A 111 28.95 -2.04 -1.79
CA ASN A 111 29.83 -3.11 -2.22
C ASN A 111 30.63 -2.76 -3.50
N ASP A 112 30.27 -1.64 -4.16
CA ASP A 112 30.82 -1.09 -5.40
C ASP A 112 30.65 -2.01 -6.63
N ASP A 113 29.51 -2.73 -6.75
CA ASP A 113 29.19 -3.59 -7.91
C ASP A 113 28.35 -2.91 -9.01
N ASP A 114 27.97 -1.64 -8.82
CA ASP A 114 27.09 -0.83 -9.67
C ASP A 114 25.58 -1.20 -9.61
N TRP A 115 25.14 -1.99 -8.62
CA TRP A 115 23.73 -2.32 -8.34
C TRP A 115 23.33 -1.87 -6.94
N MET A 116 22.16 -1.25 -6.79
CA MET A 116 21.53 -1.09 -5.48
C MET A 116 20.69 -2.32 -5.18
N SER A 117 21.29 -3.31 -4.50
CA SER A 117 20.57 -4.51 -4.05
C SER A 117 19.46 -4.15 -3.06
N ALA A 118 18.50 -5.05 -2.89
CA ALA A 118 17.42 -4.83 -1.94
C ALA A 118 17.91 -4.85 -0.47
N GLU A 119 18.99 -5.59 -0.15
CA GLU A 119 19.68 -5.51 1.14
C GLU A 119 20.31 -4.13 1.40
N GLU A 120 20.93 -3.51 0.39
CA GLU A 120 21.52 -2.18 0.48
C GLU A 120 20.46 -1.09 0.61
N LEU A 121 19.38 -1.19 -0.15
CA LEU A 121 18.21 -0.32 0.02
C LEU A 121 17.60 -0.47 1.43
N ALA A 122 17.51 -1.69 1.95
CA ALA A 122 17.05 -1.94 3.32
C ALA A 122 18.01 -1.44 4.41
N ALA A 123 19.32 -1.41 4.14
CA ALA A 123 20.32 -0.78 5.00
C ALA A 123 20.21 0.75 4.94
N ALA A 124 20.05 1.32 3.75
CA ALA A 124 19.88 2.76 3.54
C ALA A 124 18.61 3.30 4.22
N VAL A 125 17.48 2.60 4.13
CA VAL A 125 16.24 2.97 4.85
C VAL A 125 16.48 3.07 6.36
N GLN A 126 17.31 2.20 6.93
CA GLN A 126 17.63 2.18 8.35
C GLN A 126 18.79 3.11 8.74
N ASN A 127 19.47 3.73 7.77
CA ASN A 127 20.58 4.65 8.02
C ASN A 127 20.06 6.09 8.27
N ARG A 128 20.49 6.67 9.39
CA ARG A 128 20.10 8.03 9.84
C ARG A 128 20.84 9.16 9.12
N ASP A 129 21.83 8.85 8.30
CA ASP A 129 22.58 9.85 7.51
C ASP A 129 21.79 10.31 6.26
N PHE A 130 20.78 9.55 5.83
CA PHE A 130 19.83 9.99 4.81
C PHE A 130 18.68 10.76 5.48
N GLN A 131 18.66 12.07 5.28
CA GLN A 131 17.70 13.01 5.90
C GLN A 131 17.13 13.97 4.86
N GLY A 132 15.96 14.56 5.12
CA GLY A 132 15.35 15.51 4.19
C GLY A 132 15.08 14.87 2.82
N GLU A 133 15.57 15.50 1.75
CA GLU A 133 15.44 15.01 0.37
C GLU A 133 16.10 13.64 0.14
N ASP A 134 17.22 13.35 0.81
CA ASP A 134 17.88 12.04 0.71
C ASP A 134 16.98 10.91 1.24
N ALA A 135 16.25 11.18 2.32
CA ALA A 135 15.31 10.21 2.88
C ALA A 135 14.08 10.01 1.98
N GLN A 136 13.60 11.07 1.31
CA GLN A 136 12.53 10.95 0.31
C GLN A 136 12.97 10.01 -0.83
N VAL A 137 14.22 10.17 -1.32
CA VAL A 137 14.79 9.31 -2.36
C VAL A 137 14.97 7.87 -1.87
N VAL A 138 15.60 7.64 -0.72
CA VAL A 138 15.82 6.29 -0.17
C VAL A 138 14.51 5.54 0.08
N ALA A 139 13.49 6.20 0.66
CA ALA A 139 12.18 5.61 0.84
C ALA A 139 11.52 5.26 -0.50
N ALA A 140 11.55 6.18 -1.48
CA ALA A 140 10.94 5.96 -2.79
C ALA A 140 11.66 4.88 -3.60
N LEU A 141 12.99 4.81 -3.57
CA LEU A 141 13.79 3.72 -4.15
C LEU A 141 13.39 2.38 -3.53
N TYR A 142 13.45 2.26 -2.20
CA TYR A 142 13.10 1.00 -1.53
C TYR A 142 11.66 0.57 -1.80
N ALA A 143 10.69 1.50 -1.77
CA ALA A 143 9.28 1.19 -2.06
C ALA A 143 9.10 0.69 -3.50
N SER A 144 9.73 1.36 -4.47
CA SER A 144 9.55 1.08 -5.90
C SER A 144 10.57 0.11 -6.51
N ARG A 145 11.52 -0.41 -5.73
CA ARG A 145 12.66 -1.21 -6.20
C ARG A 145 12.26 -2.25 -7.26
N ASN A 146 11.28 -3.11 -6.95
CA ASN A 146 10.78 -4.19 -7.80
C ASN A 146 10.22 -3.75 -9.17
N THR A 147 9.82 -2.48 -9.33
CA THR A 147 9.32 -1.93 -10.60
C THR A 147 10.29 -0.92 -11.20
N MET A 148 11.20 -0.37 -10.41
CA MET A 148 12.29 0.53 -10.82
C MET A 148 13.37 -0.24 -11.60
N GLN A 149 13.81 -1.39 -11.07
CA GLN A 149 14.82 -2.27 -11.67
C GLN A 149 14.41 -2.85 -13.05
N MET A 150 13.09 -2.87 -13.33
CA MET A 150 12.53 -3.32 -14.60
C MET A 150 12.51 -2.25 -15.71
N LEU A 151 13.03 -1.03 -15.47
CA LEU A 151 12.88 0.11 -16.40
C LEU A 151 13.98 0.16 -17.46
N SER A 152 15.13 -0.44 -17.17
CA SER A 152 16.19 -0.76 -18.12
C SER A 152 16.18 -2.25 -18.47
N ARG A 153 17.05 -2.63 -19.41
CA ARG A 153 17.37 -4.03 -19.77
C ARG A 153 18.86 -4.14 -20.06
N ASP A 154 19.66 -3.71 -19.10
CA ASP A 154 21.12 -3.87 -19.09
C ASP A 154 21.56 -5.19 -18.45
N GLU A 155 20.65 -5.91 -17.79
CA GLU A 155 20.83 -7.29 -17.37
C GLU A 155 20.78 -8.28 -18.54
N TRP A 156 21.67 -9.28 -18.48
CA TRP A 156 21.73 -10.37 -19.47
C TRP A 156 20.74 -11.52 -19.17
N SER A 157 20.13 -11.51 -17.98
CA SER A 157 19.08 -12.44 -17.56
C SER A 157 17.69 -11.84 -17.77
N THR A 158 16.67 -12.67 -17.91
CA THR A 158 15.25 -12.24 -17.84
C THR A 158 14.53 -12.91 -16.66
N LEU A 159 15.29 -13.37 -15.67
CA LEU A 159 14.85 -14.26 -14.59
C LEU A 159 15.43 -13.88 -13.23
N ASP A 160 16.61 -13.28 -13.23
CA ASP A 160 17.27 -12.69 -12.06
C ASP A 160 17.40 -11.20 -12.40
N ASP A 161 16.91 -10.37 -11.49
CA ASP A 161 16.76 -8.93 -11.60
C ASP A 161 17.30 -8.37 -10.27
N ASP A 162 18.61 -8.11 -10.28
CA ASP A 162 19.53 -8.21 -9.13
C ASP A 162 19.60 -6.91 -8.30
N GLY A 163 19.08 -5.80 -8.82
CA GLY A 163 18.98 -4.52 -8.10
C GLY A 163 18.71 -3.33 -9.01
N VAL A 164 18.59 -2.13 -8.42
CA VAL A 164 18.36 -0.90 -9.20
C VAL A 164 19.70 -0.32 -9.68
N THR A 165 19.86 -0.15 -10.99
CA THR A 165 21.07 0.43 -11.60
C THR A 165 20.98 1.93 -11.82
N ARG A 166 22.11 2.57 -12.18
CA ARG A 166 22.08 3.92 -12.75
C ARG A 166 21.35 3.98 -14.11
N ALA A 167 21.30 2.88 -14.88
CA ALA A 167 20.58 2.84 -16.15
C ALA A 167 19.06 2.93 -15.96
N ASP A 168 18.53 2.30 -14.91
CA ASP A 168 17.12 2.40 -14.47
C ASP A 168 16.76 3.81 -14.05
N LEU A 169 17.57 4.43 -13.18
CA LEU A 169 17.36 5.80 -12.73
C LEU A 169 17.33 6.79 -13.91
N GLN A 170 18.22 6.59 -14.88
CA GLN A 170 18.23 7.38 -16.10
C GLN A 170 17.06 7.04 -17.04
N ALA A 171 16.59 5.79 -17.06
CA ALA A 171 15.40 5.39 -17.81
C ALA A 171 14.14 6.05 -17.24
N PHE A 172 13.96 5.97 -15.92
CA PHE A 172 12.93 6.68 -15.16
C PHE A 172 12.99 8.19 -15.43
N GLY A 173 14.16 8.82 -15.24
CA GLY A 173 14.35 10.25 -15.47
C GLY A 173 13.99 10.70 -16.90
N ARG A 174 14.34 9.90 -17.92
CA ARG A 174 13.94 10.14 -19.31
C ARG A 174 12.42 9.99 -19.51
N GLN A 175 11.81 8.94 -18.96
CA GLN A 175 10.38 8.66 -19.07
C GLN A 175 9.54 9.76 -18.40
N THR A 176 9.88 10.11 -17.16
CA THR A 176 9.24 11.21 -16.42
C THR A 176 9.40 12.54 -17.16
N SER A 177 10.61 12.88 -17.63
CA SER A 177 10.81 14.15 -18.36
C SER A 177 9.99 14.23 -19.64
N ALA A 178 9.81 13.11 -20.34
CA ALA A 178 8.91 13.03 -21.50
C ALA A 178 7.43 13.16 -21.09
N ARG A 179 7.03 12.57 -19.96
CA ARG A 179 5.65 12.64 -19.42
C ARG A 179 5.29 14.01 -18.86
N GLU A 180 6.15 14.66 -18.09
CA GLU A 180 5.97 16.05 -17.64
C GLU A 180 5.82 17.02 -18.84
N ALA A 181 6.45 16.69 -19.99
CA ALA A 181 6.22 17.41 -21.23
C ALA A 181 4.86 17.08 -21.89
N THR A 182 4.38 15.83 -21.87
CA THR A 182 3.13 15.42 -22.55
C THR A 182 1.85 15.53 -21.72
N SER A 183 1.88 15.47 -20.39
CA SER A 183 0.65 15.51 -19.56
C SER A 183 -0.15 16.82 -19.74
N PRO A 184 0.46 18.02 -19.73
CA PRO A 184 -0.25 19.26 -20.05
C PRO A 184 -0.82 19.31 -21.48
N ALA A 185 -0.31 18.45 -22.37
CA ALA A 185 -0.81 18.29 -23.72
C ALA A 185 -2.07 17.41 -23.74
N ILE A 186 -2.05 16.24 -23.08
CA ILE A 186 -3.22 15.35 -22.94
C ILE A 186 -4.36 16.04 -22.17
N ASP A 187 -4.06 16.86 -21.16
CA ASP A 187 -5.06 17.63 -20.42
C ASP A 187 -5.89 18.59 -21.28
N LEU A 188 -5.37 19.05 -22.43
CA LEU A 188 -6.16 19.86 -23.37
C LEU A 188 -7.30 19.08 -24.03
N LEU A 189 -7.21 17.75 -24.10
CA LEU A 189 -8.26 16.89 -24.67
C LEU A 189 -9.06 16.15 -23.59
N ARG A 190 -8.60 16.17 -22.32
CA ARG A 190 -9.19 15.39 -21.24
C ARG A 190 -10.50 16.00 -20.73
N GLY A 191 -11.57 15.21 -20.83
CA GLY A 191 -12.94 15.57 -20.45
C GLY A 191 -13.74 16.17 -21.61
N GLU A 192 -15.04 15.85 -21.67
CA GLU A 192 -15.96 16.20 -22.77
C GLU A 192 -15.92 17.69 -23.15
N THR A 193 -15.94 18.59 -22.17
CA THR A 193 -15.87 20.04 -22.40
C THR A 193 -14.56 20.48 -23.07
N ASN A 194 -13.45 19.79 -22.79
CA ASN A 194 -12.15 20.12 -23.37
C ASN A 194 -11.99 19.50 -24.77
N PHE A 195 -12.36 18.24 -24.92
CA PHE A 195 -12.40 17.55 -26.21
C PHE A 195 -13.25 18.33 -27.25
N ASN A 196 -14.46 18.74 -26.87
CA ASN A 196 -15.40 19.51 -27.71
C ASN A 196 -14.92 20.95 -28.04
N ARG A 197 -13.77 21.42 -27.54
CA ARG A 197 -13.12 22.66 -28.00
C ARG A 197 -12.28 22.46 -29.25
N PHE A 198 -11.90 21.21 -29.54
CA PHE A 198 -10.97 20.82 -30.59
C PHE A 198 -11.58 19.87 -31.62
N ASP A 199 -12.63 19.13 -31.26
CA ASP A 199 -13.62 18.55 -32.19
C ASP A 199 -14.50 19.70 -32.70
N THR A 200 -14.25 20.16 -33.93
CA THR A 200 -14.86 21.37 -34.51
C THR A 200 -16.04 21.07 -35.42
N ASP A 201 -16.09 19.91 -36.07
CA ASP A 201 -17.22 19.46 -36.88
C ASP A 201 -18.26 18.63 -36.11
N ARG A 202 -17.92 18.21 -34.89
CA ARG A 202 -18.74 17.47 -33.91
C ARG A 202 -19.06 16.06 -34.33
N ASP A 203 -18.11 15.39 -34.99
CA ASP A 203 -18.24 13.98 -35.35
C ASP A 203 -17.80 13.01 -34.25
N GLY A 204 -17.22 13.51 -33.15
CA GLY A 204 -16.81 12.75 -31.97
C GLY A 204 -15.33 12.35 -31.96
N TYR A 205 -14.58 12.75 -32.99
CA TYR A 205 -13.15 12.50 -33.14
C TYR A 205 -12.41 13.82 -33.34
N ILE A 206 -11.09 13.81 -33.13
CA ILE A 206 -10.22 14.97 -33.42
C ILE A 206 -9.24 14.57 -34.52
N ALA A 207 -9.41 15.18 -35.70
CA ALA A 207 -8.49 15.01 -36.81
C ALA A 207 -7.22 15.84 -36.62
N ARG A 208 -6.10 15.38 -37.20
CA ARG A 208 -4.82 16.10 -37.20
C ARG A 208 -4.96 17.53 -37.73
N THR A 209 -5.82 17.71 -38.74
CA THR A 209 -6.17 19.01 -39.34
C THR A 209 -6.85 19.98 -38.37
N GLU A 210 -7.59 19.47 -37.38
CA GLU A 210 -8.28 20.31 -36.40
C GLU A 210 -7.32 20.78 -35.30
N LEU A 211 -6.39 19.93 -34.87
CA LEU A 211 -5.27 20.36 -34.02
C LEU A 211 -4.41 21.42 -34.74
N ASP A 212 -4.09 21.20 -36.01
CA ASP A 212 -3.31 22.18 -36.80
C ASP A 212 -4.08 23.48 -37.07
N ALA A 213 -5.41 23.44 -37.19
CA ALA A 213 -6.26 24.63 -37.26
C ALA A 213 -6.34 25.36 -35.91
N ALA A 214 -6.50 24.62 -34.81
CA ALA A 214 -6.54 25.17 -33.45
C ALA A 214 -5.24 25.90 -33.11
N ARG A 215 -4.07 25.35 -33.47
CA ARG A 215 -2.75 26.00 -33.29
C ARG A 215 -2.63 27.36 -33.96
N GLN A 216 -3.38 27.60 -35.04
CA GLN A 216 -3.39 28.88 -35.77
C GLN A 216 -4.35 29.91 -35.15
N ASN A 217 -5.10 29.55 -34.10
CA ASN A 217 -5.99 30.47 -33.41
C ASN A 217 -5.21 31.50 -32.57
N ALA A 218 -5.39 32.78 -32.91
CA ALA A 218 -4.74 33.90 -32.23
C ALA A 218 -5.15 34.05 -30.75
N GLY A 219 -6.29 33.48 -30.34
CA GLY A 219 -6.80 33.56 -28.96
C GLY A 219 -6.21 32.57 -27.95
N LEU A 220 -5.37 31.62 -28.39
CA LEU A 220 -4.73 30.65 -27.49
C LEU A 220 -3.53 31.24 -26.74
N SER A 221 -3.19 30.67 -25.58
CA SER A 221 -1.93 30.97 -24.90
C SER A 221 -0.74 30.30 -25.61
N GLU A 222 0.47 30.77 -25.34
CA GLU A 222 1.69 30.16 -25.90
C GLU A 222 1.93 28.75 -25.33
N ALA A 223 1.48 28.50 -24.09
CA ALA A 223 1.46 27.18 -23.49
C ALA A 223 0.51 26.24 -24.25
N ASP A 224 -0.72 26.68 -24.55
CA ASP A 224 -1.68 25.88 -25.32
C ASP A 224 -1.17 25.54 -26.73
N ARG A 225 -0.52 26.49 -27.41
CA ARG A 225 0.10 26.22 -28.74
C ARG A 225 1.22 25.19 -28.66
N THR A 226 2.04 25.26 -27.61
CA THR A 226 3.12 24.30 -27.36
C THR A 226 2.55 22.91 -27.04
N ASN A 227 1.49 22.87 -26.23
CA ASN A 227 0.79 21.63 -25.87
C ASN A 227 0.06 21.00 -27.07
N LEU A 228 -0.61 21.79 -27.90
CA LEU A 228 -1.20 21.32 -29.17
C LEU A 228 -0.14 20.81 -30.17
N GLN A 229 1.06 21.41 -30.20
CA GLN A 229 2.18 20.86 -30.97
C GLN A 229 2.58 19.47 -30.43
N ARG A 230 2.71 19.31 -29.11
CA ARG A 230 3.04 18.02 -28.48
C ARG A 230 1.97 16.95 -28.70
N LEU A 231 0.69 17.32 -28.72
CA LEU A 231 -0.41 16.43 -29.16
C LEU A 231 -0.24 16.00 -30.62
N ASN A 232 0.07 16.96 -31.50
CA ASN A 232 0.27 16.71 -32.93
C ASN A 232 1.51 15.81 -33.21
N ASP A 233 2.55 15.91 -32.38
CA ASP A 233 3.74 15.06 -32.47
C ASP A 233 3.48 13.64 -31.98
N ASN A 234 2.66 13.47 -30.94
CA ASN A 234 2.28 12.16 -30.38
C ASN A 234 1.00 11.56 -30.98
N PHE A 235 0.39 12.23 -31.95
CA PHE A 235 -0.95 11.95 -32.48
C PHE A 235 -1.21 10.47 -32.77
N ASN A 236 -0.30 9.82 -33.52
CA ASN A 236 -0.45 8.41 -33.90
C ASN A 236 -0.34 7.43 -32.71
N ASN A 237 0.34 7.83 -31.64
CA ASN A 237 0.45 7.02 -30.42
C ASN A 237 -0.83 7.12 -29.57
N ILE A 238 -1.52 8.27 -29.63
CA ILE A 238 -2.80 8.49 -28.96
C ILE A 238 -3.88 7.67 -29.68
N VAL A 239 -4.03 7.81 -31.01
CA VAL A 239 -4.98 7.02 -31.84
C VAL A 239 -4.73 5.50 -31.73
N GLY A 240 -3.50 5.07 -31.48
CA GLY A 240 -3.17 3.65 -31.32
C GLY A 240 -3.50 3.07 -29.95
N ALA A 241 -4.06 3.85 -29.01
CA ALA A 241 -4.26 3.41 -27.64
C ALA A 241 -5.53 2.58 -27.45
N SER A 242 -6.66 3.02 -28.01
CA SER A 242 -7.90 2.25 -28.02
C SER A 242 -8.15 1.60 -29.38
N ASN A 243 -8.74 0.40 -29.39
CA ASN A 243 -9.19 -0.28 -30.61
C ASN A 243 -10.73 -0.39 -30.64
N ASP A 244 -11.43 0.68 -30.24
CA ASP A 244 -12.90 0.77 -30.35
C ASP A 244 -13.38 1.05 -31.79
N GLU A 245 -12.44 1.35 -32.69
CA GLU A 245 -12.69 1.67 -34.09
C GLU A 245 -12.80 0.43 -34.99
N TRP A 246 -13.96 0.27 -35.66
CA TRP A 246 -14.15 -0.75 -36.71
C TRP A 246 -13.63 -0.26 -38.07
N GLY A 247 -12.31 -0.16 -38.20
CA GLY A 247 -11.61 0.28 -39.40
C GLY A 247 -10.40 1.15 -39.05
N PHE A 248 -9.48 1.33 -40.00
CA PHE A 248 -8.38 2.28 -39.83
C PHE A 248 -8.91 3.71 -39.96
N ASP A 249 -9.35 4.30 -38.84
CA ASP A 249 -9.41 5.75 -38.73
C ASP A 249 -8.05 6.27 -38.22
N GLY A 250 -7.77 7.54 -38.52
CA GLY A 250 -6.52 8.20 -38.17
C GLY A 250 -6.82 9.45 -37.36
N ARG A 251 -7.67 9.32 -36.34
CA ARG A 251 -8.26 10.43 -35.59
C ARG A 251 -8.40 10.05 -34.12
N ILE A 252 -8.25 11.02 -33.23
CA ILE A 252 -8.23 10.76 -31.78
C ILE A 252 -9.68 10.74 -31.27
N SER A 253 -10.10 9.65 -30.64
CA SER A 253 -11.38 9.56 -29.92
C SER A 253 -11.25 9.96 -28.43
N THR A 254 -12.38 10.11 -27.73
CA THR A 254 -12.35 10.26 -26.25
C THR A 254 -11.91 8.97 -25.53
N ALA A 255 -12.12 7.80 -26.16
CA ALA A 255 -11.63 6.53 -25.66
C ALA A 255 -10.09 6.50 -25.76
N ASP A 256 -9.50 6.95 -26.86
CA ASP A 256 -8.05 7.06 -27.04
C ASP A 256 -7.37 7.97 -26.03
N VAL A 257 -7.93 9.16 -25.78
CA VAL A 257 -7.38 10.09 -24.78
C VAL A 257 -7.39 9.45 -23.40
N THR A 258 -8.47 8.71 -23.07
CA THR A 258 -8.64 8.02 -21.79
C THR A 258 -7.74 6.80 -21.68
N GLU A 259 -7.60 6.03 -22.75
CA GLU A 259 -6.86 4.77 -22.78
C GLU A 259 -5.35 5.01 -22.92
N TYR A 260 -4.91 6.01 -23.69
CA TYR A 260 -3.51 6.46 -23.74
C TYR A 260 -3.05 6.93 -22.36
N TRP A 261 -3.91 7.66 -21.64
CA TRP A 261 -3.69 8.01 -20.24
C TRP A 261 -3.63 6.76 -19.36
N ASN A 262 -4.63 5.89 -19.41
CA ASN A 262 -4.69 4.68 -18.58
C ASN A 262 -3.52 3.72 -18.81
N GLN A 263 -3.15 3.41 -20.06
CA GLN A 263 -2.00 2.58 -20.40
C GLN A 263 -0.68 3.19 -19.90
N THR A 264 -0.57 4.53 -19.92
CA THR A 264 0.59 5.23 -19.35
C THR A 264 0.73 4.93 -17.85
N TYR A 265 -0.36 4.96 -17.07
CA TYR A 265 -0.35 4.64 -15.63
C TYR A 265 -0.34 3.15 -15.29
N GLN A 266 -0.89 2.29 -16.15
CA GLN A 266 -0.90 0.83 -15.96
C GLN A 266 0.42 0.16 -16.39
N SER A 267 1.25 0.82 -17.21
CA SER A 267 2.62 0.39 -17.49
C SER A 267 3.47 0.34 -16.21
N ILE A 268 4.50 -0.53 -16.19
CA ILE A 268 5.46 -0.61 -15.08
C ILE A 268 6.03 0.79 -14.75
N ALA A 269 6.48 1.54 -15.75
CA ALA A 269 6.91 2.93 -15.61
C ALA A 269 5.86 3.87 -14.98
N GLY A 270 4.57 3.69 -15.30
CA GLY A 270 3.46 4.40 -14.66
C GLY A 270 3.34 4.09 -13.18
N GLN A 271 3.34 2.80 -12.85
CA GLN A 271 3.26 2.31 -11.48
C GLN A 271 4.46 2.77 -10.65
N THR A 272 5.69 2.68 -11.19
CA THR A 272 6.91 3.20 -10.56
C THR A 272 6.80 4.70 -10.28
N GLU A 273 6.39 5.51 -11.26
CA GLU A 273 6.25 6.97 -11.08
C GLU A 273 5.20 7.35 -10.03
N THR A 274 4.07 6.67 -10.00
CA THR A 274 3.04 6.87 -8.97
C THR A 274 3.57 6.47 -7.58
N GLN A 275 4.25 5.33 -7.48
CA GLN A 275 4.78 4.84 -6.21
C GLN A 275 5.90 5.74 -5.67
N VAL A 276 6.81 6.20 -6.54
CA VAL A 276 7.88 7.17 -6.20
C VAL A 276 7.25 8.47 -5.68
N SER A 277 6.35 9.09 -6.45
CA SER A 277 5.70 10.35 -6.07
C SER A 277 4.92 10.26 -4.74
N ASN A 278 4.16 9.18 -4.56
CA ASN A 278 3.40 8.94 -3.32
C ASN A 278 4.32 8.74 -2.12
N THR A 279 5.39 7.96 -2.26
CA THR A 279 6.33 7.70 -1.15
C THR A 279 7.14 8.94 -0.79
N MET A 280 7.60 9.74 -1.75
CA MET A 280 8.26 11.02 -1.47
C MET A 280 7.31 11.98 -0.75
N SER A 281 6.05 12.06 -1.19
CA SER A 281 5.03 12.90 -0.55
C SER A 281 4.76 12.49 0.90
N ARG A 282 4.59 11.18 1.17
CA ARG A 282 4.47 10.63 2.54
C ARG A 282 5.71 10.93 3.39
N THR A 283 6.90 10.75 2.83
CA THR A 283 8.16 10.99 3.52
C THR A 283 8.30 12.47 3.90
N ARG A 284 8.00 13.38 2.97
CA ARG A 284 8.02 14.84 3.19
C ARG A 284 6.99 15.28 4.23
N GLU A 285 5.78 14.72 4.24
CA GLU A 285 4.79 14.98 5.29
C GLU A 285 5.28 14.53 6.67
N SER A 286 5.96 13.38 6.74
CA SER A 286 6.61 12.89 7.96
C SER A 286 7.78 13.75 8.46
N GLN A 287 8.24 14.71 7.66
CA GLN A 287 9.27 15.69 8.02
C GLN A 287 8.67 17.03 8.47
N TYR A 288 7.36 17.27 8.28
CA TYR A 288 6.79 18.62 8.44
C TYR A 288 6.64 19.10 9.88
N ASN A 289 6.25 18.23 10.83
CA ASN A 289 6.07 18.65 12.21
C ASN A 289 7.33 18.31 13.04
N HIS A 290 7.88 19.28 13.77
CA HIS A 290 8.94 19.02 14.76
C HIS A 290 8.49 18.16 15.96
N LEU A 291 7.19 17.80 16.01
CA LEU A 291 6.64 16.79 16.91
C LEU A 291 6.88 15.36 16.40
N ASN A 292 7.12 15.17 15.10
CA ASN A 292 7.34 13.88 14.42
C ASN A 292 8.65 13.18 14.85
N SER A 293 9.47 13.78 15.71
CA SER A 293 10.68 13.17 16.30
C SER A 293 10.57 12.87 17.80
N ARG A 294 9.45 13.24 18.44
CA ARG A 294 9.15 12.92 19.84
C ARG A 294 8.40 11.59 19.92
N LEU A 295 8.48 10.89 21.05
CA LEU A 295 7.65 9.71 21.30
C LEU A 295 6.15 10.09 21.25
N PHE A 296 5.77 11.14 21.98
CA PHE A 296 4.42 11.72 22.01
C PHE A 296 4.47 13.18 21.56
N ALA A 297 3.50 13.62 20.76
CA ALA A 297 3.36 15.03 20.34
C ALA A 297 3.17 15.98 21.53
N THR A 298 2.53 15.50 22.60
CA THR A 298 2.27 16.20 23.86
C THR A 298 3.00 15.50 25.03
N PRO A 299 4.33 15.72 25.24
CA PRO A 299 5.09 15.01 26.27
C PRO A 299 4.56 15.21 27.70
N ASP A 300 3.98 16.38 28.00
CA ASP A 300 3.43 16.71 29.32
C ASP A 300 2.07 16.03 29.59
N ASP A 301 1.36 15.62 28.53
CA ASP A 301 0.16 14.79 28.60
C ASP A 301 0.15 13.78 27.44
N PRO A 302 0.87 12.65 27.59
CA PRO A 302 1.00 11.65 26.52
C PRO A 302 -0.32 11.06 26.03
N LEU A 303 -1.37 11.07 26.85
CA LEU A 303 -2.65 10.44 26.49
C LEU A 303 -3.36 11.22 25.38
N LEU A 304 -3.19 12.54 25.30
CA LEU A 304 -3.69 13.35 24.18
C LEU A 304 -3.00 13.03 22.84
N SER A 305 -1.82 12.39 22.87
CA SER A 305 -1.14 11.88 21.69
C SER A 305 -1.62 10.48 21.29
N ILE A 306 -2.24 9.72 22.19
CA ILE A 306 -2.64 8.34 21.91
C ILE A 306 -4.09 8.35 21.44
N SER A 307 -4.23 8.52 20.13
CA SER A 307 -5.51 8.51 19.40
C SER A 307 -5.48 7.42 18.32
N PRO A 308 -6.63 6.80 17.96
CA PRO A 308 -6.75 5.97 16.77
C PRO A 308 -6.20 6.65 15.51
N ASP A 309 -6.34 7.97 15.40
CA ASP A 309 -5.87 8.77 14.25
C ASP A 309 -4.34 8.84 14.10
N ALA A 310 -3.58 8.40 15.11
CA ALA A 310 -2.13 8.21 15.02
C ALA A 310 -1.74 6.92 14.28
N VAL A 311 -2.72 6.06 14.00
CA VAL A 311 -2.53 4.79 13.31
C VAL A 311 -2.95 4.95 11.85
N VAL A 312 -1.98 5.12 10.96
CA VAL A 312 -2.17 5.41 9.53
C VAL A 312 -1.25 4.47 8.75
N GLN A 313 -1.79 3.41 8.18
CA GLN A 313 -1.00 2.30 7.64
C GLN A 313 0.02 2.72 6.56
N GLY A 314 1.15 2.00 6.59
CA GLY A 314 2.23 2.09 5.62
C GLY A 314 2.00 1.34 4.31
N THR A 315 3.11 0.97 3.68
CA THR A 315 3.16 0.15 2.46
C THR A 315 3.07 -1.36 2.71
N ILE A 316 2.98 -1.79 3.98
CA ILE A 316 3.03 -3.22 4.38
C ILE A 316 1.67 -3.76 4.81
N GLY A 317 1.51 -5.09 4.76
CA GLY A 317 0.24 -5.80 5.00
C GLY A 317 -0.11 -6.05 6.48
N ASP A 318 0.16 -5.11 7.38
CA ASP A 318 0.08 -5.29 8.84
C ASP A 318 -1.24 -4.80 9.48
N CYS A 319 -2.26 -4.51 8.67
CA CYS A 319 -3.58 -4.02 9.08
C CYS A 319 -4.20 -4.72 10.31
N TYR A 320 -3.97 -6.01 10.49
CA TYR A 320 -4.46 -6.81 11.62
C TYR A 320 -3.80 -6.43 12.97
N TYR A 321 -2.57 -5.91 12.93
CA TYR A 321 -1.88 -5.32 14.08
C TYR A 321 -2.36 -3.90 14.31
N LEU A 322 -2.33 -3.06 13.26
CA LEU A 322 -2.73 -1.66 13.35
C LEU A 322 -4.19 -1.48 13.77
N ALA A 323 -5.11 -2.34 13.32
CA ALA A 323 -6.50 -2.35 13.78
C ALA A 323 -6.63 -2.62 15.29
N ALA A 324 -5.79 -3.48 15.85
CA ALA A 324 -5.76 -3.75 17.30
C ALA A 324 -5.15 -2.57 18.07
N VAL A 325 -4.04 -1.99 17.59
CA VAL A 325 -3.44 -0.78 18.19
C VAL A 325 -4.41 0.42 18.15
N SER A 326 -5.09 0.63 17.02
CA SER A 326 -6.08 1.68 16.82
C SER A 326 -7.32 1.50 17.71
N SER A 327 -7.78 0.26 17.95
CA SER A 327 -8.85 0.00 18.91
C SER A 327 -8.39 0.22 20.35
N LEU A 328 -7.20 -0.27 20.72
CA LEU A 328 -6.63 -0.06 22.05
C LEU A 328 -6.35 1.43 22.36
N ALA A 329 -6.03 2.24 21.34
CA ALA A 329 -5.89 3.69 21.48
C ALA A 329 -7.23 4.38 21.77
N ALA A 330 -8.36 3.85 21.28
CA ALA A 330 -9.69 4.34 21.65
C ALA A 330 -10.09 3.91 23.06
N SER A 331 -9.89 2.63 23.39
CA SER A 331 -10.43 2.03 24.62
C SER A 331 -9.53 2.24 25.84
N ASN A 332 -8.21 2.07 25.71
CA ASN A 332 -7.27 2.13 26.82
C ASN A 332 -5.91 2.72 26.40
N PRO A 333 -5.85 4.05 26.14
CA PRO A 333 -4.61 4.72 25.75
C PRO A 333 -3.50 4.63 26.82
N GLN A 334 -3.86 4.44 28.09
CA GLN A 334 -2.88 4.26 29.17
C GLN A 334 -2.08 2.94 29.01
N ALA A 335 -2.69 1.87 28.49
CA ALA A 335 -1.95 0.62 28.18
C ALA A 335 -0.87 0.85 27.11
N ILE A 336 -1.18 1.62 26.06
CA ILE A 336 -0.20 2.00 25.02
C ILE A 336 0.94 2.83 25.60
N ARG A 337 0.62 3.79 26.47
CA ARG A 337 1.64 4.58 27.18
C ARG A 337 2.56 3.68 28.00
N ASP A 338 2.02 2.72 28.74
CA ASP A 338 2.79 1.88 29.65
C ASP A 338 3.62 0.80 28.92
N MET A 339 3.24 0.43 27.70
CA MET A 339 4.02 -0.48 26.85
C MET A 339 5.38 0.09 26.43
N ILE A 340 5.54 1.42 26.31
CA ILE A 340 6.70 2.05 25.66
C ILE A 340 7.57 2.81 26.67
N ARG A 341 8.83 2.40 26.80
CA ARG A 341 9.87 3.14 27.55
C ARG A 341 10.84 3.81 26.58
N ASP A 342 10.91 5.14 26.61
CA ASP A 342 12.02 5.91 26.05
C ASP A 342 13.28 5.70 26.91
N ASN A 343 14.39 5.29 26.29
CA ASN A 343 15.66 5.08 26.99
C ASN A 343 16.56 6.34 27.00
N GLY A 344 16.10 7.46 26.44
CA GLY A 344 16.79 8.76 26.46
C GLY A 344 17.98 8.89 25.51
N ASN A 345 18.19 7.92 24.63
CA ASN A 345 19.33 7.82 23.72
C ASN A 345 18.93 7.55 22.25
N GLY A 346 17.67 7.80 21.88
CA GLY A 346 17.13 7.47 20.56
C GLY A 346 16.75 5.98 20.37
N THR A 347 16.76 5.19 21.45
CA THR A 347 16.20 3.83 21.48
C THR A 347 14.99 3.75 22.42
N TYR A 348 14.11 2.81 22.11
CA TYR A 348 12.87 2.56 22.86
C TYR A 348 12.80 1.09 23.22
N THR A 349 12.38 0.78 24.45
CA THR A 349 12.05 -0.59 24.87
C THR A 349 10.53 -0.72 24.95
N VAL A 350 9.97 -1.64 24.17
CA VAL A 350 8.55 -1.99 24.19
C VAL A 350 8.38 -3.32 24.94
N THR A 351 7.43 -3.36 25.86
CA THR A 351 7.05 -4.59 26.60
C THR A 351 5.59 -4.90 26.32
N PHE A 352 5.32 -5.96 25.56
CA PHE A 352 3.96 -6.38 25.24
C PHE A 352 3.31 -7.05 26.45
N PRO A 353 2.10 -6.67 26.90
CA PRO A 353 1.47 -7.25 28.09
C PRO A 353 1.21 -8.76 27.98
N GLY A 354 0.98 -9.27 26.75
CA GLY A 354 0.86 -10.71 26.49
C GLY A 354 2.19 -11.49 26.51
N ASP A 355 3.34 -10.81 26.45
CA ASP A 355 4.65 -11.42 26.67
C ASP A 355 5.63 -10.45 27.34
N THR A 356 5.44 -10.27 28.65
CA THR A 356 6.32 -9.40 29.47
C THR A 356 7.72 -9.98 29.69
N ALA A 357 7.99 -11.23 29.30
CA ALA A 357 9.28 -11.87 29.45
C ALA A 357 10.26 -11.52 28.31
N ASN A 358 9.74 -11.12 27.15
CA ASN A 358 10.52 -10.81 25.94
C ASN A 358 10.37 -9.34 25.51
N PRO A 359 10.88 -8.36 26.31
CA PRO A 359 10.84 -6.96 25.95
C PRO A 359 11.78 -6.65 24.78
N VAL A 360 11.27 -5.93 23.78
CA VAL A 360 11.97 -5.63 22.54
C VAL A 360 12.57 -4.23 22.60
N THR A 361 13.86 -4.08 22.27
CA THR A 361 14.51 -2.76 22.20
C THR A 361 14.90 -2.42 20.78
N ILE A 362 14.42 -1.28 20.30
CA ILE A 362 14.60 -0.80 18.92
C ILE A 362 15.18 0.61 18.87
N ASN A 363 15.73 0.93 17.71
CA ASN A 363 16.01 2.30 17.29
C ASN A 363 14.72 3.04 16.94
N GLY A 364 14.61 4.32 17.32
CA GLY A 364 13.57 5.21 16.79
C GLY A 364 13.66 5.36 15.27
N PRO A 365 12.51 5.51 14.57
CA PRO A 365 12.43 5.42 13.11
C PRO A 365 13.20 6.54 12.39
N THR A 366 13.89 6.19 11.31
CA THR A 366 14.53 7.15 10.39
C THR A 366 13.49 7.97 9.62
N ASP A 367 13.94 9.01 8.92
CA ASP A 367 13.08 9.76 8.00
C ASP A 367 12.48 8.86 6.90
N ALA A 368 13.26 7.94 6.35
CA ALA A 368 12.78 7.03 5.31
C ALA A 368 11.75 6.02 5.84
N GLU A 369 11.98 5.45 7.02
CA GLU A 369 11.03 4.55 7.70
C GLU A 369 9.69 5.25 7.99
N ARG A 370 9.72 6.54 8.36
CA ARG A 370 8.50 7.34 8.59
C ARG A 370 7.70 7.62 7.32
N GLY A 371 8.31 7.56 6.13
CA GLY A 371 7.59 7.62 4.85
C GLY A 371 6.93 6.30 4.44
N LEU A 372 7.60 5.18 4.72
CA LEU A 372 7.22 3.82 4.34
C LEU A 372 6.13 3.22 5.24
N TYR A 373 6.26 3.38 6.54
CA TYR A 373 5.44 2.68 7.54
C TYR A 373 4.37 3.61 8.13
N ASN A 374 4.00 3.46 9.41
CA ASN A 374 2.91 4.23 10.03
C ASN A 374 3.07 5.75 9.85
N GLY A 375 2.09 6.39 9.22
CA GLY A 375 2.09 7.80 8.81
C GLY A 375 1.51 8.82 9.80
N GLY A 376 1.01 8.40 10.97
CA GLY A 376 0.26 9.25 11.90
C GLY A 376 1.09 10.25 12.73
N HIS A 377 2.19 10.74 12.17
CA HIS A 377 3.27 11.45 12.89
C HIS A 377 2.84 12.73 13.61
N LYS A 378 1.72 13.35 13.23
CA LYS A 378 1.12 14.52 13.92
C LYS A 378 0.87 14.27 15.42
N TYR A 379 0.82 13.00 15.84
CA TYR A 379 0.68 12.56 17.23
C TYR A 379 1.99 12.09 17.89
N GLY A 380 3.14 12.23 17.22
CA GLY A 380 4.43 11.69 17.63
C GLY A 380 4.71 10.31 17.03
N THR A 381 5.81 9.70 17.44
CA THR A 381 6.35 8.46 16.85
C THR A 381 5.87 7.16 17.51
N TRP A 382 5.09 7.24 18.60
CA TRP A 382 4.70 6.06 19.40
C TRP A 382 4.09 4.92 18.57
N ALA A 383 3.26 5.21 17.57
CA ALA A 383 2.61 4.20 16.75
C ALA A 383 3.62 3.48 15.84
N GLY A 384 4.54 4.21 15.19
CA GLY A 384 5.63 3.62 14.40
C GLY A 384 6.69 2.90 15.26
N ILE A 385 6.88 3.33 16.51
CA ILE A 385 7.71 2.62 17.49
C ILE A 385 7.09 1.28 17.89
N LEU A 386 5.77 1.23 18.11
CA LEU A 386 5.04 -0.02 18.34
C LEU A 386 5.08 -0.94 17.12
N GLU A 387 4.78 -0.42 15.93
CA GLU A 387 4.84 -1.14 14.65
C GLU A 387 6.22 -1.76 14.40
N ARG A 388 7.31 -0.99 14.56
CA ARG A 388 8.68 -1.49 14.43
C ARG A 388 9.03 -2.51 15.51
N ALA A 389 8.64 -2.29 16.77
CA ALA A 389 8.93 -3.22 17.86
C ALA A 389 8.15 -4.54 17.71
N PHE A 390 6.92 -4.47 17.20
CA PHE A 390 6.14 -5.65 16.84
C PHE A 390 6.77 -6.41 15.68
N GLY A 391 7.23 -5.72 14.64
CA GLY A 391 8.01 -6.32 13.56
C GLY A 391 9.27 -7.02 14.07
N GLN A 392 10.08 -6.35 14.91
CA GLN A 392 11.25 -6.95 15.56
C GLN A 392 10.86 -8.20 16.39
N TYR A 393 9.83 -8.12 17.22
CA TYR A 393 9.27 -9.26 17.97
C TYR A 393 8.90 -10.43 17.05
N GLN A 394 8.21 -10.15 15.94
CA GLN A 394 7.83 -11.15 14.94
C GLN A 394 9.05 -11.78 14.27
N SER A 395 10.10 -11.01 13.98
CA SER A 395 11.34 -11.52 13.40
C SER A 395 12.02 -12.56 14.32
N GLU A 396 12.03 -12.30 15.63
CA GLU A 396 12.63 -13.16 16.65
C GLU A 396 11.80 -14.43 16.88
N HIS A 397 10.48 -14.29 16.98
CA HIS A 397 9.57 -15.39 17.37
C HIS A 397 8.99 -16.18 16.18
N ALA A 398 9.14 -15.70 14.94
CA ALA A 398 8.72 -16.45 13.76
C ALA A 398 9.55 -17.73 13.55
N ASN A 399 8.96 -18.71 12.85
CA ASN A 399 9.72 -19.84 12.34
C ASN A 399 10.59 -19.44 11.13
N LEU A 400 11.59 -20.27 10.80
CA LEU A 400 12.55 -20.00 9.73
C LEU A 400 11.90 -19.77 8.35
N VAL A 401 10.83 -20.49 8.02
CA VAL A 401 10.14 -20.36 6.73
C VAL A 401 9.45 -19.00 6.62
N ARG A 402 8.78 -18.56 7.69
CA ARG A 402 8.14 -17.24 7.74
C ARG A 402 9.15 -16.11 7.69
N ARG A 403 10.29 -16.22 8.41
CA ARG A 403 11.39 -15.26 8.28
C ARG A 403 11.88 -15.17 6.84
N ALA A 404 12.28 -16.30 6.24
CA ALA A 404 12.80 -16.35 4.88
C ALA A 404 11.82 -15.78 3.84
N ARG A 405 10.52 -16.06 3.99
CA ARG A 405 9.49 -15.45 3.13
C ARG A 405 9.46 -13.93 3.24
N VAL A 406 9.51 -13.38 4.46
CA VAL A 406 9.54 -11.91 4.64
C VAL A 406 10.79 -11.34 4.01
N SER A 407 11.97 -11.86 4.36
CA SER A 407 13.25 -11.37 3.82
C SER A 407 13.30 -11.42 2.29
N TRP A 408 12.67 -12.41 1.66
CA TRP A 408 12.54 -12.51 0.20
C TRP A 408 11.53 -11.51 -0.39
N GLU A 409 10.39 -11.27 0.26
CA GLU A 409 9.38 -10.31 -0.21
C GLU A 409 9.78 -8.84 0.02
N SER A 410 10.45 -8.53 1.13
CA SER A 410 11.07 -7.22 1.39
C SER A 410 12.41 -7.04 0.68
N GLY A 411 13.02 -8.13 0.22
CA GLY A 411 14.39 -8.15 -0.33
C GLY A 411 15.47 -7.70 0.66
N GLY A 412 15.15 -7.62 1.96
CA GLY A 412 16.08 -7.05 2.92
C GLY A 412 15.54 -7.03 4.35
N ASN A 413 16.45 -6.92 5.32
CA ASN A 413 16.13 -7.11 6.73
C ASN A 413 15.82 -5.79 7.47
N ILE A 414 14.63 -5.24 7.23
CA ILE A 414 14.07 -4.15 8.04
C ILE A 414 13.10 -4.75 9.08
N PRO A 415 13.26 -4.49 10.39
CA PRO A 415 12.40 -5.08 11.42
C PRO A 415 10.90 -4.86 11.20
N THR A 416 10.50 -3.67 10.72
CA THR A 416 9.09 -3.31 10.50
C THR A 416 8.40 -4.17 9.44
N GLU A 417 9.11 -4.67 8.42
CA GLU A 417 8.53 -5.54 7.37
C GLU A 417 7.93 -6.83 7.94
N TYR A 418 8.49 -7.35 9.04
CA TYR A 418 7.97 -8.51 9.72
C TYR A 418 6.62 -8.25 10.39
N ALA A 419 6.16 -7.00 10.56
CA ALA A 419 4.78 -6.70 10.93
C ALA A 419 3.80 -7.13 9.81
N GLY A 420 4.19 -7.00 8.54
CA GLY A 420 3.40 -7.43 7.37
C GLY A 420 3.33 -8.95 7.15
N ALA A 421 4.02 -9.76 7.95
CA ALA A 421 4.28 -11.18 7.73
C ALA A 421 3.09 -12.15 7.91
N SER A 422 1.84 -11.67 7.76
CA SER A 422 0.57 -12.33 8.07
C SER A 422 0.31 -12.60 9.55
N GLY A 423 -0.85 -12.23 10.06
CA GLY A 423 -1.32 -12.56 11.40
C GLY A 423 -2.84 -12.37 11.54
N GLN A 424 -3.35 -12.51 12.76
CA GLN A 424 -4.78 -12.38 13.07
C GLN A 424 -4.99 -11.33 14.15
N THR A 425 -6.13 -10.65 14.12
CA THR A 425 -6.47 -9.60 15.10
C THR A 425 -6.66 -10.13 16.52
N SER A 426 -7.07 -11.40 16.66
CA SER A 426 -7.11 -12.13 17.93
C SER A 426 -5.73 -12.14 18.59
N TRP A 427 -4.76 -12.77 17.95
CA TRP A 427 -3.40 -12.88 18.47
C TRP A 427 -2.72 -11.51 18.72
N THR A 428 -2.92 -10.51 17.85
CA THR A 428 -2.35 -9.17 18.11
C THR A 428 -3.02 -8.47 19.27
N THR A 429 -4.33 -8.62 19.45
CA THR A 429 -5.04 -8.11 20.63
C THR A 429 -4.56 -8.83 21.90
N GLU A 430 -4.38 -10.16 21.87
CA GLU A 430 -3.84 -10.93 23.01
C GLU A 430 -2.42 -10.47 23.40
N LEU A 431 -1.56 -10.23 22.41
CA LEU A 431 -0.20 -9.70 22.63
C LEU A 431 -0.22 -8.28 23.23
N LEU A 432 -1.06 -7.39 22.69
CA LEU A 432 -1.16 -5.98 23.10
C LEU A 432 -1.84 -5.77 24.46
N THR A 433 -2.73 -6.69 24.88
CA THR A 433 -3.58 -6.52 26.08
C THR A 433 -3.22 -7.48 27.22
N GLY A 434 -2.60 -8.62 26.91
CA GLY A 434 -2.39 -9.72 27.86
C GLY A 434 -3.66 -10.47 28.25
N ARG A 435 -4.78 -10.25 27.54
CA ARG A 435 -6.08 -10.87 27.77
C ARG A 435 -6.45 -11.75 26.58
N SER A 436 -7.12 -12.88 26.84
CA SER A 436 -7.64 -13.77 25.80
C SER A 436 -8.67 -13.08 24.92
N THR A 437 -8.87 -13.56 23.69
CA THR A 437 -9.91 -13.06 22.78
C THR A 437 -11.02 -14.06 22.48
N GLU A 438 -12.18 -13.55 22.07
CA GLU A 438 -13.28 -14.34 21.48
C GLU A 438 -13.68 -13.74 20.13
N THR A 439 -13.68 -14.56 19.07
CA THR A 439 -14.14 -14.16 17.73
C THR A 439 -15.52 -14.76 17.42
N ILE A 440 -16.45 -13.93 16.95
CA ILE A 440 -17.78 -14.35 16.50
C ILE A 440 -18.04 -13.88 15.07
N SER A 441 -18.99 -14.53 14.37
CA SER A 441 -19.53 -13.98 13.12
C SER A 441 -20.16 -12.60 13.36
N ALA A 442 -19.96 -11.66 12.45
CA ALA A 442 -20.68 -10.39 12.47
C ALA A 442 -22.21 -10.60 12.40
N SER A 443 -22.67 -11.67 11.75
CA SER A 443 -24.08 -12.05 11.68
C SER A 443 -24.65 -12.66 12.98
N ASN A 444 -23.89 -12.68 14.09
CA ASN A 444 -24.36 -13.24 15.36
C ASN A 444 -25.44 -12.35 15.99
N SER A 445 -26.55 -12.95 16.45
CA SER A 445 -27.65 -12.25 17.12
C SER A 445 -27.26 -11.56 18.43
N GLU A 446 -26.16 -11.99 19.08
CA GLU A 446 -25.63 -11.38 20.29
C GLU A 446 -24.72 -10.17 20.02
N LEU A 447 -24.43 -9.82 18.76
CA LEU A 447 -23.39 -8.84 18.41
C LEU A 447 -23.61 -7.48 19.12
N ALA A 448 -24.83 -6.92 19.07
CA ALA A 448 -25.14 -5.64 19.72
C ALA A 448 -24.78 -5.62 21.22
N THR A 449 -25.29 -6.60 21.97
CA THR A 449 -25.05 -6.73 23.43
C THR A 449 -23.60 -7.12 23.77
N ARG A 450 -22.81 -7.59 22.81
CA ARG A 450 -21.37 -7.83 22.96
C ARG A 450 -20.56 -6.57 22.69
N LEU A 451 -20.92 -5.79 21.66
CA LEU A 451 -20.35 -4.46 21.39
C LEU A 451 -20.57 -3.52 22.57
N GLU A 452 -21.81 -3.38 23.04
CA GLU A 452 -22.19 -2.57 24.21
C GLU A 452 -21.33 -2.90 25.44
N ARG A 453 -21.28 -4.18 25.85
CA ARG A 453 -20.46 -4.62 26.99
C ARG A 453 -18.95 -4.41 26.79
N ALA A 454 -18.45 -4.51 25.56
CA ALA A 454 -17.03 -4.33 25.27
C ALA A 454 -16.63 -2.84 25.32
N ILE A 455 -17.47 -1.94 24.81
CA ILE A 455 -17.31 -0.49 24.95
C ILE A 455 -17.40 -0.08 26.43
N ASP A 456 -18.43 -0.51 27.16
CA ASP A 456 -18.61 -0.22 28.60
C ASP A 456 -17.43 -0.69 29.48
N SER A 457 -16.70 -1.72 29.06
CA SER A 457 -15.56 -2.28 29.77
C SER A 457 -14.20 -1.77 29.29
N ASN A 458 -14.16 -0.83 28.33
CA ASN A 458 -12.94 -0.35 27.68
C ASN A 458 -12.08 -1.48 27.08
N SER A 459 -12.74 -2.49 26.51
CA SER A 459 -12.10 -3.62 25.84
C SER A 459 -11.75 -3.27 24.39
N ALA A 460 -10.63 -3.77 23.86
CA ALA A 460 -10.32 -3.66 22.44
C ALA A 460 -11.27 -4.54 21.60
N ILE A 461 -11.71 -4.00 20.45
CA ILE A 461 -12.63 -4.63 19.51
C ILE A 461 -12.11 -4.43 18.08
N THR A 462 -11.95 -5.54 17.35
CA THR A 462 -11.56 -5.52 15.93
C THR A 462 -12.57 -6.28 15.07
N ALA A 463 -12.62 -5.97 13.79
CA ALA A 463 -13.50 -6.63 12.82
C ALA A 463 -12.75 -7.01 11.54
N GLY A 464 -13.12 -8.14 10.95
CA GLY A 464 -12.53 -8.67 9.72
C GLY A 464 -13.52 -8.66 8.55
N ILE A 465 -12.99 -8.43 7.34
CA ILE A 465 -13.68 -8.73 6.09
C ILE A 465 -12.90 -9.79 5.34
N ASN A 466 -13.46 -11.00 5.22
CA ASN A 466 -12.80 -12.10 4.52
C ASN A 466 -12.68 -11.85 3.00
N PRO A 467 -11.70 -12.47 2.31
CA PRO A 467 -11.54 -12.33 0.87
C PRO A 467 -12.80 -12.74 0.09
N ARG A 468 -13.15 -12.00 -0.97
CA ARG A 468 -14.23 -12.37 -1.90
C ARG A 468 -13.61 -12.80 -3.24
N LEU A 469 -14.13 -13.88 -3.85
CA LEU A 469 -13.53 -14.52 -5.03
C LEU A 469 -13.33 -13.61 -6.26
N PHE A 470 -14.14 -12.55 -6.40
CA PHE A 470 -14.16 -11.66 -7.56
C PHE A 470 -14.23 -10.17 -7.19
N SER A 471 -13.92 -9.80 -5.94
CA SER A 471 -13.94 -8.40 -5.51
C SER A 471 -12.95 -8.14 -4.39
N ASN A 472 -12.20 -7.04 -4.52
CA ASN A 472 -11.35 -6.53 -3.44
C ASN A 472 -12.14 -5.70 -2.42
N THR A 473 -13.44 -5.46 -2.63
CA THR A 473 -14.33 -4.71 -1.74
C THR A 473 -15.62 -5.46 -1.39
N SER A 474 -16.22 -5.08 -0.27
CA SER A 474 -17.57 -5.44 0.15
C SER A 474 -18.62 -4.77 -0.75
N THR A 475 -19.89 -5.07 -0.49
CA THR A 475 -21.02 -4.53 -1.26
C THR A 475 -21.08 -2.99 -1.19
N ASP A 476 -20.71 -2.41 -0.04
CA ASP A 476 -20.69 -0.97 0.19
C ASP A 476 -19.29 -0.35 0.03
N GLY A 477 -18.34 -1.06 -0.61
CA GLY A 477 -17.01 -0.53 -0.92
C GLY A 477 -15.94 -0.65 0.17
N TYR A 478 -16.13 -1.47 1.20
CA TYR A 478 -15.10 -1.71 2.23
C TYR A 478 -14.05 -2.70 1.75
N PRO A 479 -12.74 -2.39 1.77
CA PRO A 479 -11.67 -3.35 1.49
C PRO A 479 -11.85 -4.72 2.17
N THR A 480 -11.75 -5.79 1.36
CA THR A 480 -11.74 -7.20 1.79
C THR A 480 -10.31 -7.67 2.05
N ARG A 481 -10.15 -8.82 2.72
CA ARG A 481 -8.85 -9.30 3.25
C ARG A 481 -8.21 -8.25 4.16
N HIS A 482 -9.04 -7.51 4.90
CA HIS A 482 -8.63 -6.34 5.66
C HIS A 482 -9.25 -6.35 7.06
N ALA A 483 -8.53 -5.73 8.00
CA ALA A 483 -8.92 -5.63 9.40
C ALA A 483 -9.23 -4.17 9.76
N TYR A 484 -10.19 -3.98 10.66
CA TYR A 484 -10.70 -2.69 11.10
C TYR A 484 -10.80 -2.65 12.62
N SER A 485 -10.69 -1.46 13.21
CA SER A 485 -11.07 -1.23 14.61
C SER A 485 -12.56 -0.96 14.69
N ILE A 486 -13.24 -1.46 15.72
CA ILE A 486 -14.46 -0.82 16.22
C ILE A 486 -14.02 0.09 17.37
N ILE A 487 -14.43 1.35 17.33
CA ILE A 487 -14.02 2.38 18.29
C ILE A 487 -15.18 2.97 19.09
N ASP A 488 -16.43 2.76 18.65
CA ASP A 488 -17.64 3.17 19.38
C ASP A 488 -18.86 2.34 18.94
N PHE A 489 -19.86 2.22 19.82
CA PHE A 489 -21.15 1.61 19.53
C PHE A 489 -22.27 2.30 20.32
N GLU A 490 -23.25 2.85 19.59
CA GLU A 490 -24.43 3.51 20.16
C GLU A 490 -25.65 2.59 20.02
N PRO A 491 -26.11 1.89 21.09
CA PRO A 491 -27.17 0.88 21.00
C PRO A 491 -28.54 1.43 20.60
N ASP A 492 -28.88 2.66 21.01
CA ASP A 492 -30.14 3.34 20.68
C ASP A 492 -30.19 3.91 19.24
N GLY A 493 -29.16 3.64 18.44
CA GLY A 493 -29.01 4.13 17.07
C GLY A 493 -29.97 3.52 16.04
N GLN A 494 -30.04 4.13 14.85
CA GLN A 494 -30.88 3.65 13.75
C GLN A 494 -30.54 2.22 13.34
N GLY A 495 -31.55 1.38 13.13
CA GLY A 495 -31.37 0.01 12.64
C GLY A 495 -30.84 -0.99 13.68
N GLY A 496 -31.05 -0.72 14.98
CA GLY A 496 -30.60 -1.58 16.08
C GLY A 496 -29.20 -1.23 16.61
N GLY A 497 -28.82 0.03 16.46
CA GLY A 497 -27.53 0.57 16.92
C GLY A 497 -26.67 1.11 15.78
N MET A 498 -25.79 2.06 16.09
CA MET A 498 -24.77 2.59 15.17
C MET A 498 -23.38 2.13 15.61
N VAL A 499 -22.60 1.57 14.69
CA VAL A 499 -21.22 1.11 14.89
C VAL A 499 -20.27 2.14 14.26
N THR A 500 -19.29 2.61 15.01
CA THR A 500 -18.20 3.43 14.46
C THR A 500 -16.99 2.53 14.20
N VAL A 501 -16.68 2.37 12.90
CA VAL A 501 -15.61 1.51 12.39
C VAL A 501 -14.51 2.38 11.81
N ARG A 502 -13.26 2.06 12.12
CA ARG A 502 -12.07 2.74 11.58
C ARG A 502 -11.21 1.79 10.77
N ASN A 503 -10.93 2.18 9.53
CA ASN A 503 -9.94 1.53 8.68
C ASN A 503 -8.53 2.00 9.11
N PRO A 504 -7.57 1.11 9.41
CA PRO A 504 -6.21 1.49 9.80
C PRO A 504 -5.43 2.23 8.70
N TRP A 505 -5.89 2.25 7.44
CA TRP A 505 -5.37 3.14 6.40
C TRP A 505 -5.47 4.63 6.79
N GLY A 506 -6.44 4.99 7.63
CA GLY A 506 -6.46 6.27 8.32
C GLY A 506 -6.65 7.49 7.42
N GLN A 507 -7.44 7.39 6.34
CA GLN A 507 -7.89 8.58 5.62
C GLN A 507 -8.70 9.47 6.57
N ASN A 508 -8.44 10.79 6.53
CA ASN A 508 -9.08 11.77 7.43
C ASN A 508 -10.48 12.16 6.90
N ASP A 509 -11.29 11.17 6.54
CA ASP A 509 -12.62 11.34 5.97
C ASP A 509 -13.62 10.28 6.46
N SER A 510 -14.88 10.47 6.08
CA SER A 510 -15.97 9.53 6.38
C SER A 510 -16.12 8.43 5.32
N SER A 511 -15.03 7.99 4.69
CA SER A 511 -15.03 6.92 3.68
C SER A 511 -14.68 5.56 4.26
N THR A 512 -14.88 4.50 3.48
CA THR A 512 -14.47 3.13 3.83
C THR A 512 -12.95 2.95 4.01
N SER A 513 -12.15 3.97 3.66
CA SER A 513 -10.71 4.06 3.88
C SER A 513 -10.31 4.91 5.10
N GLY A 514 -11.29 5.53 5.76
CA GLY A 514 -11.14 6.36 6.96
C GLY A 514 -11.99 5.84 8.13
N THR A 515 -12.78 6.73 8.74
CA THR A 515 -13.64 6.40 9.89
C THR A 515 -15.13 6.56 9.53
N THR A 516 -15.87 5.46 9.54
CA THR A 516 -17.30 5.41 9.16
C THR A 516 -18.19 5.08 10.34
N ARG A 517 -19.30 5.81 10.48
CA ARG A 517 -20.38 5.49 11.42
C ARG A 517 -21.58 4.93 10.66
N ILE A 518 -21.84 3.64 10.80
CA ILE A 518 -22.85 2.89 10.04
C ILE A 518 -23.86 2.18 10.94
N SER A 519 -25.04 1.83 10.42
CA SER A 519 -26.01 1.04 11.20
C SER A 519 -25.48 -0.38 11.44
N LEU A 520 -25.90 -1.02 12.54
CA LEU A 520 -25.56 -2.41 12.84
C LEU A 520 -25.94 -3.34 11.68
N GLN A 521 -27.13 -3.16 11.09
CA GLN A 521 -27.56 -3.91 9.91
C GLN A 521 -26.60 -3.77 8.73
N GLN A 522 -26.07 -2.56 8.49
CA GLN A 522 -25.09 -2.32 7.43
C GLN A 522 -23.73 -2.96 7.75
N PHE A 523 -23.29 -2.89 9.02
CA PHE A 523 -22.10 -3.59 9.49
C PHE A 523 -22.22 -5.10 9.22
N GLN A 524 -23.33 -5.72 9.61
CA GLN A 524 -23.59 -7.16 9.42
C GLN A 524 -23.63 -7.60 7.95
N ASN A 525 -23.96 -6.69 7.02
CA ASN A 525 -23.98 -6.97 5.58
C ASN A 525 -22.58 -6.93 4.92
N ASN A 526 -21.61 -6.25 5.54
CA ASN A 526 -20.28 -6.00 4.97
C ASN A 526 -19.17 -6.80 5.68
N PHE A 527 -19.23 -6.90 7.00
CA PHE A 527 -18.22 -7.53 7.83
C PHE A 527 -18.46 -9.03 8.02
N SER A 528 -17.39 -9.78 8.21
CA SER A 528 -17.45 -11.24 8.35
C SER A 528 -17.45 -11.67 9.81
N ASP A 529 -16.56 -11.08 10.60
CA ASP A 529 -16.28 -11.48 11.97
C ASP A 529 -15.89 -10.28 12.84
N VAL A 530 -16.07 -10.44 14.14
CA VAL A 530 -15.72 -9.48 15.18
C VAL A 530 -14.99 -10.20 16.28
N THR A 531 -13.81 -9.69 16.64
CA THR A 531 -12.95 -10.21 17.69
C THR A 531 -12.95 -9.24 18.86
N PHE A 532 -13.31 -9.78 20.03
CA PHE A 532 -13.39 -9.07 21.30
C PHE A 532 -12.23 -9.48 22.19
N GLU A 533 -11.57 -8.51 22.81
CA GLU A 533 -10.82 -8.72 24.04
C GLU A 533 -11.80 -9.18 25.14
N VAL A 534 -11.43 -10.22 25.90
CA VAL A 534 -12.22 -10.69 27.04
C VAL A 534 -11.87 -9.87 28.29
N PRO A 535 -12.85 -9.22 28.96
CA PRO A 535 -12.60 -8.49 30.21
C PRO A 535 -12.01 -9.37 31.32
N ALA A 536 -11.25 -8.74 32.22
CA ALA A 536 -10.57 -9.38 33.36
C ALA A 536 -11.51 -9.76 34.52
#